data_AF-A0A3G9IY74-F1
#
_entry.id   AF-A0A3G9IY74-F1
#
_cell.length_a   1.000
_cell.length_b   1.000
_cell.length_c   1.000
_cell.angle_alpha   90.00
_cell.angle_beta   90.00
_cell.angle_gamma   90.00
#
_symmetry.space_group_name_H-M   'P 1'
#
loop_
_entity.id
_entity.type
_entity.pdbx_description
1 polymer ?
#
loop_
_entity_poly.entity_id
_entity_poly.type
_entity_poly.pdbx_seq_one_letter_code
_entity_poly.pdbx_strand_id
1 'polypeptide(L)'
;MKRRLVLILAAIVCLMLAAGCTGSEESSTTSYIRILDKGTSDDQLWVKATNPYALKKKEFTITVDNENLWNLIETNKEYLATYAYKSLDEKATLDSIKHPAQAVGTSPLASKMRKIAWHSLSIAEQKTIVGDWEMALVTKSSWTSIPLKKFELPHSSVVRVVFKTTKDELLGPIGIYIDDATDEIVGYDARM
;
A
#
# COMPACT_ATOMS: atom_id res chain seq x y z
N MET A 1 -4.80 -54.73 41.86
CA MET A 1 -4.59 -53.25 41.88
C MET A 1 -3.81 -52.73 40.67
N LYS A 2 -2.67 -53.33 40.27
CA LYS A 2 -1.83 -52.88 39.13
C LYS A 2 -2.57 -52.73 37.78
N ARG A 3 -3.46 -53.65 37.40
CA ARG A 3 -4.25 -53.56 36.16
C ARG A 3 -5.24 -52.39 36.11
N ARG A 4 -5.83 -52.00 37.25
CA ARG A 4 -6.74 -50.85 37.34
C ARG A 4 -5.96 -49.53 37.26
N LEU A 5 -4.75 -49.48 37.81
CA LEU A 5 -3.86 -48.31 37.73
C LEU A 5 -3.38 -48.06 36.28
N VAL A 6 -3.01 -49.11 35.55
CA VAL A 6 -2.57 -49.01 34.15
C VAL A 6 -3.70 -48.50 33.24
N LEU A 7 -4.95 -48.94 33.47
CA LEU A 7 -6.10 -48.45 32.71
C LEU A 7 -6.40 -46.96 32.98
N ILE A 8 -6.26 -46.52 34.24
CA ILE A 8 -6.45 -45.10 34.59
C ILE A 8 -5.35 -44.22 33.96
N LEU A 9 -4.09 -44.67 33.99
CA LEU A 9 -2.99 -43.95 33.34
C LEU A 9 -3.17 -43.87 31.81
N ALA A 10 -3.61 -44.96 31.16
CA ALA A 10 -3.89 -44.97 29.73
C ALA A 10 -5.04 -44.02 29.36
N ALA A 11 -6.10 -43.95 30.18
CA ALA A 11 -7.22 -43.03 29.96
C ALA A 11 -6.79 -41.56 30.09
N ILE A 12 -5.92 -41.22 31.04
CA ILE A 12 -5.40 -39.86 31.23
C ILE A 12 -4.52 -39.45 30.03
N VAL A 13 -3.67 -40.34 29.53
CA VAL A 13 -2.84 -40.08 28.34
C VAL A 13 -3.71 -39.88 27.08
N CYS A 14 -4.76 -40.69 26.89
CA CYS A 14 -5.72 -40.48 25.80
C CYS A 14 -6.48 -39.15 25.91
N LEU A 15 -6.82 -38.70 27.12
CA LEU A 15 -7.47 -37.41 27.33
C LEU A 15 -6.55 -36.23 26.99
N MET A 16 -5.25 -36.35 27.29
CA MET A 16 -4.25 -35.34 26.93
C MET A 16 -3.98 -35.29 25.42
N LEU A 17 -4.07 -36.42 24.71
CA LEU A 17 -3.91 -36.47 23.25
C LEU A 17 -5.12 -35.91 22.49
N ALA A 18 -6.33 -35.98 23.06
CA ALA A 18 -7.55 -35.45 22.42
C ALA A 18 -7.70 -33.92 22.54
N ALA A 19 -6.96 -33.27 23.45
CA ALA A 19 -6.96 -31.81 23.60
C ALA A 19 -5.97 -31.10 22.66
N GLY A 20 -5.15 -31.84 21.92
CA GLY A 20 -4.21 -31.30 20.96
C GLY A 20 -4.86 -31.09 19.58
N CYS A 21 -4.98 -29.83 19.18
CA CYS A 21 -5.20 -29.38 17.80
C CYS A 21 -6.62 -29.48 17.23
N THR A 22 -7.52 -28.62 17.72
CA THR A 22 -8.57 -28.02 16.87
C THR A 22 -8.40 -26.50 16.84
N GLY A 23 -7.19 -26.04 16.51
CA GLY A 23 -6.98 -24.63 16.18
C GLY A 23 -7.30 -24.45 14.70
N SER A 24 -8.41 -23.80 14.36
CA SER A 24 -8.65 -23.39 12.99
C SER A 24 -7.50 -22.50 12.55
N GLU A 25 -6.80 -22.87 11.47
CA GLU A 25 -5.67 -22.11 10.96
C GLU A 25 -6.16 -20.73 10.48
N GLU A 26 -6.01 -19.72 11.33
CA GLU A 26 -6.18 -18.33 10.92
C GLU A 26 -4.92 -17.90 10.17
N SER A 27 -5.10 -17.50 8.92
CA SER A 27 -4.04 -16.88 8.13
C SER A 27 -3.97 -15.41 8.47
N SER A 28 -2.77 -14.81 8.48
CA SER A 28 -2.61 -13.35 8.57
C SER A 28 -1.91 -12.86 7.31
N THR A 29 -2.32 -11.71 6.81
CA THR A 29 -1.67 -11.05 5.68
C THR A 29 -1.53 -9.56 5.93
N THR A 30 -0.52 -8.97 5.32
CA THR A 30 -0.33 -7.52 5.30
C THR A 30 -0.41 -7.05 3.85
N SER A 31 -1.35 -6.16 3.55
CA SER A 31 -1.52 -5.63 2.20
C SER A 31 -2.02 -4.18 2.21
N TYR A 32 -1.88 -3.51 1.07
CA TYR A 32 -2.51 -2.22 0.88
C TYR A 32 -4.00 -2.41 0.65
N ILE A 33 -4.81 -1.61 1.34
CA ILE A 33 -6.26 -1.60 1.20
C ILE A 33 -6.75 -0.18 0.98
N ARG A 34 -7.75 -0.02 0.11
CA ARG A 34 -8.56 1.21 0.01
C ARG A 34 -9.88 0.98 0.74
N ILE A 35 -10.22 1.88 1.65
CA ILE A 35 -11.49 1.86 2.37
C ILE A 35 -12.59 2.39 1.46
N LEU A 36 -13.60 1.57 1.22
CA LEU A 36 -14.77 1.92 0.41
C LEU A 36 -15.89 2.47 1.29
N ASP A 37 -16.08 1.84 2.46
CA ASP A 37 -17.16 2.17 3.38
C ASP A 37 -16.80 1.75 4.82
N LYS A 38 -17.50 2.27 5.82
CA LYS A 38 -17.39 1.81 7.21
C LYS A 38 -18.71 1.98 7.95
N GLY A 39 -18.95 1.14 8.93
CA GLY A 39 -20.18 1.21 9.72
C GLY A 39 -20.15 0.34 10.96
N THR A 40 -21.32 0.22 11.56
CA THR A 40 -21.61 -0.59 12.74
C THR A 40 -22.80 -1.50 12.44
N SER A 41 -22.71 -2.78 12.76
CA SER A 41 -23.83 -3.74 12.68
C SER A 41 -23.78 -4.66 13.88
N ASP A 42 -24.87 -4.79 14.63
CA ASP A 42 -24.95 -5.65 15.83
C ASP A 42 -23.80 -5.42 16.82
N ASP A 43 -23.53 -4.15 17.14
CA ASP A 43 -22.40 -3.69 17.97
C ASP A 43 -21.01 -4.04 17.43
N GLN A 44 -20.91 -4.56 16.21
CA GLN A 44 -19.65 -4.87 15.54
C GLN A 44 -19.25 -3.76 14.58
N LEU A 45 -18.07 -3.18 14.81
CA LEU A 45 -17.47 -2.19 13.92
C LEU A 45 -16.87 -2.89 12.70
N TRP A 46 -17.11 -2.32 11.51
CA TRP A 46 -16.60 -2.89 10.26
C TRP A 46 -16.14 -1.81 9.28
N VAL A 47 -15.26 -2.23 8.37
CA VAL A 47 -14.81 -1.48 7.20
C VAL A 47 -14.92 -2.37 5.96
N LYS A 48 -15.42 -1.81 4.86
CA LYS A 48 -15.40 -2.47 3.55
C LYS A 48 -14.18 -1.96 2.80
N ALA A 49 -13.38 -2.88 2.28
CA ALA A 49 -12.11 -2.54 1.64
C ALA A 49 -11.87 -3.32 0.35
N THR A 50 -10.93 -2.84 -0.46
CA THR A 50 -10.40 -3.58 -1.61
C THR A 50 -8.89 -3.43 -1.68
N ASN A 51 -8.19 -4.42 -2.23
CA ASN A 51 -6.77 -4.27 -2.54
C ASN A 51 -6.64 -3.58 -3.91
N PRO A 52 -6.17 -2.33 -3.99
CA PRO A 52 -6.10 -1.58 -5.24
C PRO A 52 -5.08 -2.17 -6.23
N TYR A 53 -4.14 -3.00 -5.76
CA TYR A 53 -3.08 -3.62 -6.55
C TYR A 53 -3.35 -5.08 -6.91
N ALA A 54 -4.47 -5.66 -6.48
CA ALA A 54 -4.86 -6.99 -6.91
C ALA A 54 -5.30 -6.97 -8.39
N LEU A 55 -4.83 -7.93 -9.18
CA LEU A 55 -5.24 -8.10 -10.60
C LEU A 55 -6.76 -8.14 -10.77
N LYS A 56 -7.44 -8.76 -9.80
CA LYS A 56 -8.90 -8.76 -9.70
C LYS A 56 -9.30 -8.00 -8.43
N LYS A 57 -9.90 -6.83 -8.62
CA LYS A 57 -10.46 -6.04 -7.52
C LYS A 57 -11.63 -6.81 -6.92
N LYS A 58 -11.44 -7.27 -5.69
CA LYS A 58 -12.46 -7.92 -4.88
C LYS A 58 -12.66 -7.06 -3.63
N GLU A 59 -13.91 -6.86 -3.28
CA GLU A 59 -14.30 -6.19 -2.04
C GLU A 59 -14.39 -7.23 -0.93
N PHE A 60 -13.98 -6.84 0.27
CA PHE A 60 -14.10 -7.69 1.45
C PHE A 60 -14.32 -6.81 2.68
N THR A 61 -14.98 -7.40 3.69
CA THR A 61 -15.30 -6.72 4.94
C THR A 61 -14.32 -7.14 6.01
N ILE A 62 -13.80 -6.17 6.75
CA ILE A 62 -12.88 -6.37 7.87
C ILE A 62 -13.56 -5.84 9.13
N THR A 63 -13.58 -6.64 10.18
CA THR A 63 -14.12 -6.27 11.49
C THR A 63 -13.03 -5.63 12.33
N VAL A 64 -13.39 -4.61 13.12
CA VAL A 64 -12.43 -3.80 13.89
C VAL A 64 -12.81 -3.84 15.36
N ASP A 65 -12.02 -4.52 16.18
CA ASP A 65 -12.35 -4.71 17.60
C ASP A 65 -12.02 -3.48 18.47
N ASN A 66 -11.25 -2.54 17.92
CA ASN A 66 -10.80 -1.34 18.63
C ASN A 66 -11.49 -0.08 18.07
N GLU A 67 -12.37 0.53 18.88
CA GLU A 67 -13.11 1.74 18.50
C GLU A 67 -12.20 2.93 18.18
N ASN A 68 -11.11 3.12 18.93
CA ASN A 68 -10.14 4.18 18.64
C ASN A 68 -9.49 3.96 17.26
N LEU A 69 -9.18 2.71 16.91
CA LEU A 69 -8.65 2.38 15.60
C LEU A 69 -9.68 2.67 14.50
N TRP A 70 -10.93 2.25 14.70
CA TRP A 70 -12.03 2.47 13.75
C TRP A 70 -12.31 3.96 13.51
N ASN A 71 -12.16 4.79 14.54
CA ASN A 71 -12.31 6.25 14.45
C ASN A 71 -11.24 6.91 13.58
N LEU A 72 -10.04 6.33 13.48
CA LEU A 72 -8.94 6.83 12.64
C LEU A 72 -9.06 6.40 11.16
N ILE A 73 -9.97 5.48 10.85
CA ILE A 73 -10.17 4.99 9.49
C ILE A 73 -11.14 5.94 8.76
N GLU A 74 -10.68 6.49 7.64
CA GLU A 74 -11.46 7.35 6.75
C GLU A 74 -11.84 6.58 5.48
N THR A 75 -13.05 6.82 4.97
CA THR A 75 -13.47 6.30 3.67
C THR A 75 -12.67 6.95 2.54
N ASN A 76 -12.51 6.22 1.43
CA ASN A 76 -11.74 6.62 0.26
C ASN A 76 -10.25 6.92 0.53
N LYS A 77 -9.68 6.44 1.64
CA LYS A 77 -8.25 6.47 1.92
C LYS A 77 -7.61 5.10 1.71
N GLU A 78 -6.32 5.12 1.40
CA GLU A 78 -5.49 3.92 1.35
C GLU A 78 -4.67 3.77 2.62
N TYR A 79 -4.50 2.51 3.04
CA TYR A 79 -3.75 2.14 4.23
C TYR A 79 -2.93 0.88 3.96
N LEU A 80 -1.82 0.73 4.69
CA LEU A 80 -1.18 -0.56 4.87
C LEU A 80 -1.84 -1.24 6.06
N ALA A 81 -2.52 -2.36 5.83
CA ALA A 81 -3.27 -3.07 6.86
C ALA A 81 -2.76 -4.50 7.02
N THR A 82 -2.66 -4.93 8.27
CA THR A 82 -2.48 -6.34 8.65
C THR A 82 -3.80 -6.85 9.19
N TYR A 83 -4.27 -7.98 8.67
CA TYR A 83 -5.53 -8.57 9.09
C TYR A 83 -5.47 -10.10 9.07
N ALA A 84 -6.13 -10.71 10.05
CA ALA A 84 -6.30 -12.15 10.18
C ALA A 84 -7.59 -12.60 9.46
N TYR A 85 -7.57 -13.74 8.79
CA TYR A 85 -8.71 -14.28 8.07
C TYR A 85 -8.63 -15.81 7.97
N LYS A 86 -9.81 -16.45 7.95
CA LYS A 86 -9.95 -17.85 7.51
C LYS A 86 -10.18 -17.93 6.00
N SER A 87 -11.04 -17.05 5.52
CA SER A 87 -11.29 -16.77 4.10
C SER A 87 -11.68 -15.30 3.96
N LEU A 88 -11.23 -14.63 2.90
CA LEU A 88 -11.62 -13.26 2.59
C LEU A 88 -13.13 -13.12 2.29
N ASP A 89 -13.80 -14.24 1.99
CA ASP A 89 -15.25 -14.29 1.74
C ASP A 89 -16.09 -14.41 3.01
N GLU A 90 -15.48 -14.75 4.15
CA GLU A 90 -16.20 -14.97 5.41
C GLU A 90 -15.99 -13.81 6.37
N LYS A 91 -14.81 -13.75 6.98
CA LYS A 91 -14.52 -12.83 8.06
C LYS A 91 -13.02 -12.56 8.11
N ALA A 92 -12.66 -11.30 7.98
CA ALA A 92 -11.34 -10.79 8.29
C ALA A 92 -11.42 -9.90 9.53
N THR A 93 -10.40 -9.95 10.38
CA THR A 93 -10.27 -9.12 11.60
C THR A 93 -9.05 -8.24 11.46
N LEU A 94 -9.19 -6.95 11.74
CA LEU A 94 -8.11 -5.98 11.60
C LEU A 94 -7.17 -6.07 12.80
N ASP A 95 -5.91 -6.45 12.54
CA ASP A 95 -4.87 -6.47 13.57
C ASP A 95 -4.19 -5.11 13.70
N SER A 96 -3.83 -4.50 12.56
CA SER A 96 -3.23 -3.18 12.53
C SER A 96 -3.51 -2.44 11.24
N ILE A 97 -3.58 -1.12 11.32
CA ILE A 97 -3.66 -0.24 10.17
C ILE A 97 -2.71 0.92 10.35
N LYS A 98 -1.97 1.24 9.30
CA LYS A 98 -1.07 2.38 9.26
C LYS A 98 -1.41 3.17 8.01
N HIS A 99 -1.34 4.49 8.11
CA HIS A 99 -1.16 5.26 6.90
C HIS A 99 0.03 4.68 6.15
N PRO A 100 -0.05 4.54 4.81
CA PRO A 100 1.14 4.19 4.06
C PRO A 100 2.22 5.14 4.57
N ALA A 101 3.36 4.57 4.98
CA ALA A 101 4.56 5.39 5.12
C ALA A 101 4.59 6.27 3.89
N GLN A 102 4.98 7.54 4.01
CA GLN A 102 5.13 8.42 2.86
C GLN A 102 6.25 7.91 1.91
N ALA A 103 6.25 6.65 1.51
CA ALA A 103 6.48 6.26 0.14
C ALA A 103 5.57 7.16 -0.69
N VAL A 104 6.18 8.21 -1.19
CA VAL A 104 5.61 9.23 -2.07
C VAL A 104 5.04 8.60 -3.37
N GLY A 105 4.91 7.28 -3.47
CA GLY A 105 4.42 6.54 -4.61
C GLY A 105 2.93 6.18 -4.61
N THR A 106 2.10 6.49 -3.61
CA THR A 106 0.67 6.04 -3.61
C THR A 106 -0.37 7.13 -3.37
N SER A 107 0.04 8.39 -3.14
CA SER A 107 -0.90 9.52 -3.02
C SER A 107 -1.62 9.80 -4.35
N PRO A 108 -2.90 10.24 -4.36
CA PRO A 108 -3.56 10.78 -5.54
C PRO A 108 -2.72 11.86 -6.25
N LEU A 109 -1.98 12.66 -5.47
CA LEU A 109 -1.02 13.62 -6.00
C LEU A 109 0.11 12.93 -6.76
N ALA A 110 0.71 11.89 -6.20
CA ALA A 110 1.78 11.15 -6.87
C ALA A 110 1.31 10.49 -8.17
N SER A 111 0.11 9.91 -8.17
CA SER A 111 -0.49 9.34 -9.37
C SER A 111 -0.73 10.40 -10.44
N LYS A 112 -1.23 11.58 -10.06
CA LYS A 112 -1.40 12.74 -10.95
C LYS A 112 -0.06 13.20 -11.53
N MET A 113 0.95 13.40 -10.67
CA MET A 113 2.28 13.86 -11.06
C MET A 113 2.97 12.88 -12.02
N ARG A 114 2.88 11.57 -11.76
CA ARG A 114 3.40 10.55 -12.69
C ARG A 114 2.74 10.61 -14.05
N LYS A 115 1.42 10.80 -14.10
CA LYS A 115 0.68 10.87 -15.36
C LYS A 115 1.11 12.09 -16.18
N ILE A 116 1.23 13.26 -15.53
CA ILE A 116 1.75 14.48 -16.16
C ILE A 116 3.16 14.25 -16.69
N ALA A 117 4.05 13.71 -15.86
CA ALA A 117 5.44 13.43 -16.22
C ALA A 117 5.53 12.45 -17.41
N TRP A 118 4.79 11.34 -17.36
CA TRP A 118 4.77 10.32 -18.42
C TRP A 118 4.31 10.88 -19.77
N HIS A 119 3.22 11.65 -19.78
CA HIS A 119 2.70 12.26 -21.01
C HIS A 119 3.60 13.37 -21.58
N SER A 120 4.53 13.90 -20.78
CA SER A 120 5.50 14.88 -21.25
C SER A 120 6.69 14.29 -21.99
N LEU A 121 6.92 12.97 -21.84
CA LEU A 121 8.00 12.27 -22.49
C LEU A 121 7.69 12.01 -23.95
N SER A 122 8.73 12.08 -24.79
CA SER A 122 8.65 11.58 -26.16
C SER A 122 8.47 10.06 -26.19
N ILE A 123 7.94 9.53 -27.30
CA ILE A 123 7.81 8.08 -27.50
C ILE A 123 9.17 7.36 -27.41
N ALA A 124 10.26 8.02 -27.83
CA ALA A 124 11.60 7.47 -27.73
C ALA A 124 12.04 7.32 -26.27
N GLU A 125 11.75 8.30 -25.42
CA GLU A 125 12.06 8.26 -23.99
C GLU A 125 11.21 7.23 -23.25
N GLN A 126 9.90 7.17 -23.53
CA GLN A 126 9.00 6.19 -22.93
C GLN A 126 9.48 4.76 -23.19
N LYS A 127 9.99 4.46 -24.39
CA LYS A 127 10.56 3.15 -24.74
C LYS A 127 11.82 2.78 -23.94
N THR A 128 12.50 3.76 -23.33
CA THR A 128 13.67 3.48 -22.50
C THR A 128 13.30 3.18 -21.05
N ILE A 129 12.06 3.46 -20.62
CA ILE A 129 11.66 3.30 -19.21
C ILE A 129 11.59 1.83 -18.82
N VAL A 130 12.16 1.50 -17.67
CA VAL A 130 12.20 0.15 -17.10
C VAL A 130 11.15 0.03 -15.99
N GLY A 131 10.27 -0.97 -16.12
CA GLY A 131 9.21 -1.24 -15.16
C GLY A 131 7.93 -0.45 -15.44
N ASP A 132 7.01 -0.47 -14.47
CA ASP A 132 5.75 0.26 -14.55
C ASP A 132 5.96 1.75 -14.20
N TRP A 133 5.60 2.64 -15.11
CA TRP A 133 5.72 4.08 -14.91
C TRP A 133 4.78 4.57 -13.80
N GLU A 134 3.67 3.86 -13.53
CA GLU A 134 2.76 4.16 -12.42
C GLU A 134 3.41 3.92 -11.05
N MET A 135 4.57 3.24 -11.02
CA MET A 135 5.37 3.02 -9.81
C MET A 135 6.59 3.94 -9.74
N ALA A 136 6.72 4.92 -10.65
CA ALA A 136 7.82 5.87 -10.65
C ALA A 136 7.93 6.62 -9.32
N LEU A 137 9.19 6.89 -8.93
CA LEU A 137 9.48 7.56 -7.67
C LEU A 137 9.09 9.03 -7.79
N VAL A 138 8.24 9.48 -6.88
CA VAL A 138 7.87 10.88 -6.75
C VAL A 138 8.53 11.41 -5.48
N THR A 139 9.01 12.64 -5.42
CA THR A 139 9.61 13.23 -4.21
C THR A 139 9.33 14.73 -4.19
N LYS A 140 9.19 15.34 -3.01
CA LYS A 140 9.19 16.81 -2.92
C LYS A 140 10.59 17.34 -3.25
N SER A 141 10.67 18.51 -3.86
CA SER A 141 11.92 19.16 -4.25
C SER A 141 11.83 20.67 -4.05
N SER A 142 12.98 21.32 -3.91
CA SER A 142 13.08 22.78 -3.84
C SER A 142 13.22 23.37 -5.24
N TRP A 143 12.68 24.57 -5.48
CA TRP A 143 12.95 25.33 -6.71
C TRP A 143 14.45 25.46 -7.02
N THR A 144 15.25 25.70 -5.98
CA THR A 144 16.69 25.92 -6.10
C THR A 144 17.45 24.67 -6.54
N SER A 145 16.92 23.47 -6.27
CA SER A 145 17.59 22.20 -6.61
C SER A 145 17.36 21.74 -8.05
N ILE A 146 16.50 22.42 -8.82
CA ILE A 146 16.19 22.05 -10.20
C ILE A 146 17.38 22.38 -11.12
N PRO A 147 18.00 21.40 -11.80
CA PRO A 147 19.17 21.65 -12.64
C PRO A 147 18.83 22.48 -13.89
N LEU A 148 17.80 22.07 -14.64
CA LEU A 148 17.37 22.74 -15.87
C LEU A 148 15.96 23.29 -15.69
N LYS A 149 15.84 24.62 -15.53
CA LYS A 149 14.56 25.30 -15.31
C LYS A 149 13.95 25.75 -16.63
N LYS A 150 12.63 25.62 -16.76
CA LYS A 150 11.85 26.17 -17.89
C LYS A 150 11.45 27.64 -17.65
N PHE A 151 11.38 28.05 -16.39
CA PHE A 151 10.96 29.38 -15.98
C PHE A 151 12.02 30.01 -15.07
N GLU A 152 12.09 31.34 -15.07
CA GLU A 152 13.00 32.11 -14.20
C GLU A 152 12.39 32.33 -12.80
N LEU A 153 11.05 32.44 -12.73
CA LEU A 153 10.35 32.75 -11.49
C LEU A 153 10.26 31.53 -10.57
N PRO A 154 10.43 31.70 -9.25
CA PRO A 154 10.37 30.60 -8.31
C PRO A 154 8.96 30.07 -8.12
N HIS A 155 8.86 28.73 -8.07
CA HIS A 155 7.63 28.02 -7.74
C HIS A 155 7.69 27.54 -6.29
N SER A 156 6.60 27.73 -5.54
CA SER A 156 6.56 27.52 -4.09
C SER A 156 6.50 26.05 -3.68
N SER A 157 6.02 25.17 -4.56
CA SER A 157 5.90 23.74 -4.27
C SER A 157 6.20 22.94 -5.53
N VAL A 158 7.28 22.17 -5.48
CA VAL A 158 7.77 21.41 -6.63
C VAL A 158 7.88 19.94 -6.26
N VAL A 159 7.43 19.10 -7.18
CA VAL A 159 7.52 17.65 -7.09
C VAL A 159 8.41 17.13 -8.20
N ARG A 160 9.34 16.24 -7.87
CA ARG A 160 10.21 15.54 -8.81
C ARG A 160 9.70 14.12 -9.03
N VAL A 161 9.48 13.75 -10.29
CA VAL A 161 9.15 12.39 -10.72
C VAL A 161 10.36 11.79 -11.42
N VAL A 162 10.75 10.56 -11.05
CA VAL A 162 11.94 9.87 -11.54
C VAL A 162 11.57 8.56 -12.21
N PHE A 163 11.89 8.46 -13.50
CA PHE A 163 11.78 7.23 -14.27
C PHE A 163 13.16 6.59 -14.45
N LYS A 164 13.29 5.33 -14.04
CA LYS A 164 14.46 4.51 -14.36
C LYS A 164 14.43 4.14 -15.84
N THR A 165 15.59 4.14 -16.47
CA THR A 165 15.72 3.83 -17.89
C THR A 165 16.78 2.79 -18.18
N THR A 166 16.69 2.17 -19.36
CA THR A 166 17.72 1.26 -19.89
C THR A 166 19.04 1.96 -20.18
N LYS A 167 19.08 3.30 -20.12
CA LYS A 167 20.26 4.14 -20.37
C LYS A 167 20.78 4.83 -19.11
N ASP A 168 20.33 4.42 -17.92
CA ASP A 168 20.70 5.09 -16.67
C ASP A 168 22.22 5.08 -16.43
N GLU A 169 22.94 4.05 -16.87
CA GLU A 169 24.40 3.97 -16.74
C GLU A 169 25.15 5.03 -17.55
N LEU A 170 24.55 5.52 -18.65
CA LEU A 170 25.16 6.51 -19.53
C LEU A 170 24.63 7.90 -19.24
N LEU A 171 23.30 8.03 -19.19
CA LEU A 171 22.61 9.33 -19.17
C LEU A 171 21.92 9.63 -17.84
N GLY A 172 21.96 8.72 -16.88
CA GLY A 172 21.15 8.78 -15.67
C GLY A 172 19.64 8.58 -15.93
N PRO A 173 18.83 8.51 -14.85
CA PRO A 173 17.38 8.43 -14.95
C PRO A 173 16.78 9.71 -15.53
N ILE A 174 15.52 9.63 -15.94
CA ILE A 174 14.76 10.81 -16.34
C ILE A 174 14.08 11.39 -15.11
N GLY A 175 14.51 12.57 -14.68
CA GLY A 175 13.81 13.36 -13.66
C GLY A 175 13.05 14.53 -14.28
N ILE A 176 11.77 14.66 -13.92
CA ILE A 176 10.89 15.76 -14.33
C ILE A 176 10.40 16.48 -13.08
N TYR A 177 10.45 17.81 -13.09
CA TYR A 177 9.98 18.67 -12.01
C TYR A 177 8.67 19.34 -12.41
N ILE A 178 7.68 19.25 -11.53
CA ILE A 178 6.31 19.72 -11.75
C ILE A 178 5.90 20.61 -10.58
N ASP A 179 5.29 21.75 -10.86
CA ASP A 179 4.60 22.56 -9.85
C ASP A 179 3.29 21.87 -9.44
N ASP A 180 3.12 21.58 -8.14
CA ASP A 180 1.95 20.81 -7.68
C ASP A 180 0.64 21.61 -7.60
N ALA A 181 0.71 22.93 -7.68
CA ALA A 181 -0.42 23.84 -7.69
C ALA A 181 -0.92 24.11 -9.11
N THR A 182 -0.01 24.25 -10.08
CA THR A 182 -0.35 24.58 -11.48
C THR A 182 -0.34 23.38 -12.43
N ASP A 183 0.21 22.23 -12.00
CA ASP A 183 0.45 21.05 -12.83
C ASP A 183 1.44 21.28 -13.99
N GLU A 184 2.17 22.40 -13.98
CA GLU A 184 3.11 22.75 -15.04
C GLU A 184 4.47 22.09 -14.84
N ILE A 185 5.09 21.67 -15.94
CA ILE A 185 6.46 21.16 -15.92
C ILE A 185 7.41 22.34 -15.86
N VAL A 186 8.08 22.47 -14.73
CA VAL A 186 8.95 23.61 -14.45
C VAL A 186 10.43 23.33 -14.67
N GLY A 187 10.80 22.07 -14.87
CA GLY A 187 12.17 21.72 -15.20
C GLY A 187 12.45 20.23 -15.34
N TYR A 188 13.73 19.93 -15.58
CA TYR A 188 14.24 18.58 -15.83
C TYR A 188 15.57 18.37 -15.12
N ASP A 189 15.89 17.10 -14.86
CA ASP A 189 17.26 16.73 -14.52
C ASP A 189 18.19 16.96 -15.71
N ALA A 190 19.44 17.34 -15.42
CA ALA A 190 20.48 17.35 -16.44
C ALA A 190 20.86 15.91 -16.77
N ARG A 191 20.71 15.52 -18.04
CA ARG A 191 21.21 14.25 -18.59
C ARG A 191 22.34 14.57 -19.56
N MET A 192 23.41 13.77 -19.52
CA MET A 192 24.59 13.88 -20.40
C MET A 192 24.67 12.67 -21.29
#